data_AF-A0AAV4HLN1-F1
#
_entry.id   AF-A0AAV4HLN1-F1
#
_cell.length_a   1.000
_cell.length_b   1.000
_cell.length_c   1.000
_cell.angle_alpha   90.00
_cell.angle_beta   90.00
_cell.angle_gamma   90.00
#
_symmetry.space_group_name_H-M   'P 1'
#
loop_
_entity.id
_entity.type
_entity.pdbx_description
1 polymer ?
#
loop_
_entity_poly.entity_id
_entity_poly.type
_entity_poly.pdbx_seq_one_letter_code
_entity_poly.pdbx_strand_id
1 'polypeptide(L)'
;PLFPSYRFLTIFLAFLGAVFNYVTRVNLSVAVVCMVRDKSCGSSSSSSNNITATSIITNISNISNSGDGGTCSETGEFDWDKATTGRLLAMYFYGYLFLQIPGGWLASRYGGARVWGVCQTVCAVCTLLTPVCARTSVQLTYALRFILGFAAGVTFPCIHAMHGKWSPPLERTRMASVTFSGPLIGSILAFSISGLLCEYGFDNGWGSIFYIAGIGNLLWVVAWFWLVTDTPDQHKRISHREREYINASFGKANTQKVKTDRIPWVSVFTSGSVWAIVIVHMTSSYLNYTLLTSLPTFMKESLDFDIKANGLLSSLPYICQFSMVPVFGHVADRMRERKIMSTKNVRKLFQCIGASAVCYDFVISNYPHQVMDYAMV
;
A
#
# COMPACT_ATOMS: atom_id res chain seq x y z
N PRO A 1 -29.39 13.06 -7.46
CA PRO A 1 -28.12 13.84 -7.44
C PRO A 1 -27.14 13.16 -6.48
N LEU A 2 -25.86 13.07 -6.87
CA LEU A 2 -24.83 12.35 -6.10
C LEU A 2 -24.30 13.17 -4.90
N PHE A 3 -24.34 14.50 -5.01
CA PHE A 3 -24.15 15.46 -3.93
C PHE A 3 -25.51 16.05 -3.51
N PRO A 4 -25.87 16.16 -2.21
CA PRO A 4 -25.27 15.63 -0.99
C PRO A 4 -26.02 14.36 -0.54
N SER A 5 -25.54 13.19 -0.94
CA SER A 5 -26.22 11.91 -0.70
C SER A 5 -25.45 11.05 0.32
N TYR A 6 -26.15 10.20 1.09
CA TYR A 6 -25.49 9.31 2.07
C TYR A 6 -24.61 8.26 1.39
N ARG A 7 -24.93 7.92 0.14
CA ARG A 7 -24.05 7.12 -0.73
C ARG A 7 -22.70 7.79 -0.92
N PHE A 8 -22.67 9.09 -1.21
CA PHE A 8 -21.40 9.82 -1.38
C PHE A 8 -20.58 9.83 -0.08
N LEU A 9 -21.21 10.08 1.07
CA LEU A 9 -20.55 9.98 2.37
C LEU A 9 -19.94 8.60 2.60
N THR A 10 -20.67 7.53 2.28
CA THR A 10 -20.20 6.15 2.43
C THR A 10 -19.00 5.86 1.53
N ILE A 11 -19.02 6.31 0.26
CA ILE A 11 -17.86 6.19 -0.65
C ILE A 11 -16.67 6.99 -0.12
N PHE A 12 -16.90 8.23 0.33
CA PHE A 12 -15.83 9.10 0.80
C PHE A 12 -15.15 8.52 2.04
N LEU A 13 -15.94 7.97 2.97
CA LEU A 13 -15.40 7.25 4.12
C LEU A 13 -14.67 5.99 3.70
N ALA A 14 -15.17 5.25 2.70
CA ALA A 14 -14.46 4.08 2.17
C ALA A 14 -13.13 4.46 1.49
N PHE A 15 -13.11 5.57 0.75
CA PHE A 15 -11.89 6.15 0.19
C PHE A 15 -10.89 6.48 1.30
N LEU A 16 -11.32 7.21 2.34
CA LEU A 16 -10.47 7.59 3.47
C LEU A 16 -9.97 6.36 4.25
N GLY A 17 -10.81 5.32 4.37
CA GLY A 17 -10.42 4.04 4.97
C GLY A 17 -9.36 3.32 4.17
N ALA A 18 -9.48 3.33 2.84
CA ALA A 18 -8.47 2.76 1.96
C ALA A 18 -7.14 3.56 1.99
N VAL A 19 -7.21 4.89 2.15
CA VAL A 19 -6.03 5.74 2.42
C VAL A 19 -5.34 5.28 3.71
N PHE A 20 -6.06 5.23 4.84
CA PHE A 20 -5.46 4.83 6.12
C PHE A 20 -4.94 3.40 6.12
N ASN A 21 -5.65 2.47 5.48
CA ASN A 21 -5.21 1.09 5.31
C ASN A 21 -3.82 1.03 4.64
N TYR A 22 -3.63 1.78 3.55
CA TYR A 22 -2.34 1.83 2.85
C TYR A 22 -1.27 2.61 3.63
N VAL A 23 -1.64 3.67 4.35
CA VAL A 23 -0.70 4.36 5.24
C VAL A 23 -0.15 3.40 6.31
N THR A 24 -1.02 2.65 6.98
CA THR A 24 -0.61 1.66 8.01
C THR A 24 0.21 0.50 7.44
N ARG A 25 0.06 0.24 6.15
CA ARG A 25 0.82 -0.79 5.44
C ARG A 25 2.23 -0.33 5.08
N VAL A 26 2.33 0.84 4.45
CA VAL A 26 3.56 1.37 3.85
C VAL A 26 4.48 2.00 4.90
N ASN A 27 3.94 2.43 6.04
CA ASN A 27 4.69 3.11 7.11
C ASN A 27 6.03 2.43 7.48
N LEU A 28 6.07 1.10 7.58
CA LEU A 28 7.29 0.39 7.95
C LEU A 28 8.35 0.43 6.87
N SER A 29 7.97 0.31 5.60
CA SER A 29 8.94 0.35 4.50
C SER A 29 9.76 1.64 4.53
N VAL A 30 9.17 2.75 5.00
CA VAL A 30 9.86 4.03 5.18
C VAL A 30 10.53 4.13 6.55
N ALA A 31 9.82 3.77 7.63
CA ALA A 31 10.35 3.83 8.99
C ALA A 31 11.61 2.98 9.16
N VAL A 32 11.74 1.89 8.39
CA VAL A 32 12.93 1.04 8.36
C VAL A 32 14.22 1.81 8.07
N VAL A 33 14.14 2.79 7.17
CA VAL A 33 15.29 3.59 6.75
C VAL A 33 15.82 4.44 7.92
N CYS A 34 14.95 4.79 8.87
CA CYS A 34 15.25 5.66 9.99
C CYS A 34 15.47 4.89 11.31
N MET A 35 14.94 3.66 11.40
CA MET A 35 15.02 2.83 12.60
C MET A 35 16.29 1.95 12.65
N VAL A 36 16.85 1.55 11.50
CA VAL A 36 18.00 0.63 11.41
C VAL A 36 19.29 1.39 11.11
N ARG A 37 20.38 1.05 11.81
CA ARG A 37 21.71 1.62 11.57
C ARG A 37 22.32 1.14 10.25
N ASP A 38 22.97 2.04 9.51
CA ASP A 38 23.76 1.68 8.33
C ASP A 38 25.13 1.13 8.73
N LYS A 39 25.37 -0.17 8.46
CA LYS A 39 26.64 -0.84 8.80
C LYS A 39 27.82 -0.44 7.91
N SER A 40 27.57 0.27 6.80
CA SER A 40 28.59 0.73 5.86
C SER A 40 29.52 1.79 6.42
N CYS A 41 29.18 2.45 7.54
CA CYS A 41 30.01 3.48 8.17
C CYS A 41 30.96 2.93 9.28
N GLY A 42 31.00 1.60 9.51
CA GLY A 42 31.78 0.98 10.60
C GLY A 42 33.20 0.48 10.27
N SER A 43 33.72 0.68 9.05
CA SER A 43 35.02 0.12 8.63
C SER A 43 36.23 1.03 8.88
N SER A 44 36.08 2.13 9.65
CA SER A 44 37.14 3.15 9.79
C SER A 44 37.58 3.42 11.24
N SER A 45 37.33 2.53 12.20
CA SER A 45 37.70 2.80 13.60
C SER A 45 37.83 1.56 14.50
N SER A 46 38.66 0.59 14.12
CA SER A 46 39.27 -0.31 15.12
C SER A 46 40.42 -1.14 14.54
N SER A 47 41.59 -0.50 14.41
CA SER A 47 42.90 -1.17 14.42
C SER A 47 43.90 -0.28 15.16
N SER A 48 43.69 -0.13 16.46
CA SER A 48 44.76 0.30 17.37
C SER A 48 45.70 -0.87 17.61
N ASN A 49 47.00 -0.60 17.50
CA ASN A 49 48.17 -1.36 17.97
C ASN A 49 48.95 -2.14 16.88
N ASN A 50 49.97 -1.50 16.31
CA ASN A 50 51.35 -1.72 16.77
C ASN A 50 52.33 -0.72 16.14
N ILE A 51 53.11 -0.11 17.03
CA ILE A 51 54.22 0.81 16.74
C ILE A 51 55.37 0.02 16.12
N THR A 52 55.90 0.50 14.99
CA THR A 52 57.35 0.45 14.75
C THR A 52 57.78 1.64 13.91
N ALA A 53 58.79 2.34 14.41
CA ALA A 53 59.36 3.58 13.89
C ALA A 53 59.90 3.44 12.47
N THR A 54 59.73 4.46 11.60
CA THR A 54 60.80 5.39 11.21
C THR A 54 60.34 6.42 10.16
N SER A 55 60.89 7.62 10.29
CA SER A 55 61.12 8.65 9.27
C SER A 55 60.06 9.76 9.02
N ILE A 56 60.46 10.92 9.56
CA ILE A 56 60.46 12.26 8.94
C ILE A 56 59.20 13.11 9.08
N ILE A 57 59.39 14.14 9.90
CA ILE A 57 58.64 15.38 10.05
C ILE A 57 58.65 16.15 8.73
N THR A 58 57.46 16.51 8.24
CA THR A 58 57.25 17.82 7.61
C THR A 58 55.88 18.35 7.98
N ASN A 59 55.91 19.46 8.72
CA ASN A 59 54.78 20.32 9.01
C ASN A 59 54.11 20.78 7.70
N ILE A 60 52.84 20.43 7.50
CA ILE A 60 51.90 21.27 6.76
C ILE A 60 50.73 21.52 7.69
N SER A 61 50.81 22.67 8.35
CA SER A 61 49.75 23.30 9.12
C SER A 61 48.58 23.69 8.21
N ASN A 62 47.37 23.38 8.68
CA ASN A 62 46.15 24.14 8.46
C ASN A 62 45.83 24.56 7.02
N ILE A 63 45.19 23.66 6.28
CA ILE A 63 44.13 24.06 5.35
C ILE A 63 42.85 23.45 5.90
N SER A 64 42.03 24.31 6.49
CA SER A 64 40.64 24.06 6.79
C SER A 64 39.90 23.73 5.50
N ASN A 65 39.84 22.44 5.16
CA ASN A 65 38.86 21.93 4.23
C ASN A 65 37.52 21.88 4.96
N SER A 66 36.79 22.98 4.85
CA SER A 66 35.34 22.96 4.71
C SER A 66 34.99 22.18 3.44
N GLY A 67 35.12 20.86 3.53
CA GLY A 67 34.55 19.89 2.60
C GLY A 67 33.43 19.21 3.35
N ASP A 68 32.22 19.33 2.81
CA ASP A 68 30.98 18.72 3.28
C ASP A 68 31.22 17.26 3.65
N GLY A 69 31.49 17.02 4.93
CA GLY A 69 31.47 15.70 5.50
C GLY A 69 30.01 15.30 5.50
N GLY A 70 29.58 14.56 4.49
CA GLY A 70 28.27 13.91 4.47
C GLY A 70 28.05 13.30 5.84
N THR A 71 27.11 13.88 6.58
CA THR A 71 26.80 13.50 7.95
C THR A 71 26.23 12.10 7.90
N CYS A 72 27.12 11.10 8.03
CA CYS A 72 26.75 9.70 8.21
C CYS A 72 25.93 9.66 9.50
N SER A 73 24.60 9.64 9.35
CA SER A 73 23.69 9.67 10.48
C SER A 73 23.73 8.31 11.17
N GLU A 74 24.50 8.17 12.26
CA GLU A 74 24.49 7.04 13.20
C GLU A 74 23.14 6.87 13.95
N THR A 75 22.03 7.34 13.40
CA THR A 75 20.81 7.66 14.16
C THR A 75 19.77 6.54 14.24
N GLY A 76 20.09 5.32 13.78
CA GLY A 76 19.21 4.17 13.95
C GLY A 76 19.20 3.64 15.39
N GLU A 77 18.03 3.32 15.93
CA GLU A 77 17.87 2.73 17.27
C GLU A 77 18.22 1.23 17.29
N PHE A 78 18.03 0.53 16.16
CA PHE A 78 18.19 -0.91 16.06
C PHE A 78 19.36 -1.35 15.18
N ASP A 79 20.07 -2.38 15.63
CA ASP A 79 21.07 -3.10 14.84
C ASP A 79 20.44 -4.35 14.20
N TRP A 80 19.60 -4.14 13.18
CA TRP A 80 18.96 -5.24 12.44
C TRP A 80 19.67 -5.49 11.11
N ASP A 81 19.97 -6.76 10.85
CA ASP A 81 20.51 -7.17 9.55
C ASP A 81 19.47 -7.04 8.42
N LYS A 82 19.93 -6.89 7.16
CA LYS A 82 19.07 -6.77 5.98
C LYS A 82 18.09 -7.94 5.87
N ALA A 83 18.49 -9.16 6.26
CA ALA A 83 17.61 -10.33 6.27
C ALA A 83 16.48 -10.24 7.31
N THR A 84 16.76 -9.63 8.48
CA THR A 84 15.76 -9.44 9.55
C THR A 84 14.70 -8.42 9.14
N THR A 85 15.14 -7.31 8.53
CA THR A 85 14.29 -6.29 7.96
C THR A 85 13.43 -6.83 6.81
N GLY A 86 14.03 -7.57 5.87
CA GLY A 86 13.31 -8.21 4.77
C GLY A 86 12.22 -9.17 5.26
N ARG A 87 12.51 -9.99 6.28
CA ARG A 87 11.51 -10.86 6.93
C ARG A 87 10.39 -10.06 7.59
N LEU A 88 10.69 -8.91 8.20
CA LEU A 88 9.70 -8.05 8.85
C LEU A 88 8.66 -7.52 7.85
N LEU A 89 9.13 -7.05 6.69
CA LEU A 89 8.26 -6.64 5.60
C LEU A 89 7.43 -7.83 5.07
N ALA A 90 8.04 -9.01 4.93
CA ALA A 90 7.39 -10.21 4.42
C ALA A 90 6.25 -10.72 5.32
N MET A 91 6.37 -10.60 6.66
CA MET A 91 5.35 -11.08 7.61
C MET A 91 3.96 -10.49 7.37
N TYR A 92 3.88 -9.24 6.93
CA TYR A 92 2.61 -8.62 6.54
C TYR A 92 1.95 -9.40 5.38
N PHE A 93 2.72 -9.75 4.35
CA PHE A 93 2.21 -10.47 3.20
C PHE A 93 1.79 -11.90 3.55
N TYR A 94 2.54 -12.59 4.42
CA TYR A 94 2.15 -13.92 4.89
C TYR A 94 0.81 -13.91 5.61
N GLY A 95 0.55 -12.94 6.49
CA GLY A 95 -0.75 -12.80 7.15
C GLY A 95 -1.87 -12.49 6.16
N TYR A 96 -1.61 -11.59 5.21
CA TYR A 96 -2.58 -11.09 4.23
C TYR A 96 -3.20 -12.19 3.35
N LEU A 97 -2.44 -13.24 3.00
CA LEU A 97 -2.89 -14.35 2.16
C LEU A 97 -4.10 -15.11 2.75
N PHE A 98 -4.11 -15.30 4.07
CA PHE A 98 -5.08 -16.19 4.71
C PHE A 98 -6.50 -15.64 4.72
N LEU A 99 -6.68 -14.33 4.90
CA LEU A 99 -8.00 -13.74 5.07
C LEU A 99 -8.63 -13.23 3.77
N GLN A 100 -7.94 -13.31 2.64
CA GLN A 100 -8.44 -12.74 1.38
C GLN A 100 -9.62 -13.53 0.80
N ILE A 101 -9.56 -14.86 0.80
CA ILE A 101 -10.69 -15.72 0.37
C ILE A 101 -11.77 -15.80 1.46
N PRO A 102 -11.46 -16.15 2.72
CA PRO A 102 -12.46 -16.23 3.79
C PRO A 102 -13.10 -14.87 4.08
N GLY A 103 -12.39 -13.77 3.88
CA GLY A 103 -12.89 -12.42 4.07
C GLY A 103 -14.08 -12.08 3.18
N GLY A 104 -14.11 -12.59 1.94
CA GLY A 104 -15.27 -12.44 1.06
C GLY A 104 -16.50 -13.20 1.56
N TRP A 105 -16.30 -14.40 2.11
CA TRP A 105 -17.36 -15.17 2.76
C TRP A 105 -17.86 -14.47 4.03
N LEU A 106 -16.94 -13.95 4.84
CA LEU A 106 -17.25 -13.23 6.08
C LEU A 106 -18.04 -11.94 5.79
N ALA A 107 -17.64 -11.17 4.77
CA ALA A 107 -18.34 -9.98 4.30
C ALA A 107 -19.76 -10.28 3.81
N SER A 108 -19.94 -11.43 3.16
CA SER A 108 -21.24 -11.88 2.65
C SER A 108 -22.18 -12.29 3.79
N ARG A 109 -21.65 -12.96 4.82
CA ARG A 109 -22.44 -13.51 5.95
C ARG A 109 -22.73 -12.49 7.06
N TYR A 110 -21.72 -11.74 7.48
CA TYR A 110 -21.80 -10.85 8.65
C TYR A 110 -21.93 -9.36 8.31
N GLY A 111 -21.78 -9.00 7.03
CA GLY A 111 -21.81 -7.62 6.55
C GLY A 111 -20.41 -7.06 6.31
N GLY A 112 -20.16 -6.58 5.10
CA GLY A 112 -18.85 -6.08 4.69
C GLY A 112 -18.40 -4.82 5.43
N ALA A 113 -19.32 -3.92 5.80
CA ALA A 113 -18.97 -2.71 6.52
C ALA A 113 -18.56 -3.01 7.97
N ARG A 114 -19.29 -3.89 8.64
CA ARG A 114 -18.96 -4.31 10.02
C ARG A 114 -17.65 -5.06 10.08
N VAL A 115 -17.47 -6.06 9.21
CA VAL A 115 -16.25 -6.88 9.16
C VAL A 115 -15.03 -6.00 8.89
N TRP A 116 -15.12 -5.10 7.90
CA TRP A 116 -14.00 -4.22 7.58
C TRP A 116 -13.64 -3.26 8.72
N GLY A 117 -14.65 -2.66 9.38
CA GLY A 117 -14.41 -1.77 10.53
C GLY A 117 -13.71 -2.47 11.69
N VAL A 118 -14.11 -3.72 12.01
CA VAL A 118 -13.47 -4.51 13.07
C VAL A 118 -12.01 -4.83 12.72
N CYS A 119 -11.77 -5.31 11.49
CA CYS A 119 -10.41 -5.60 11.05
C CYS A 119 -9.54 -4.34 11.00
N GLN A 120 -10.09 -3.19 10.60
CA GLN A 120 -9.34 -1.93 10.61
C GLN A 120 -9.04 -1.44 12.04
N THR A 121 -9.88 -1.78 13.02
CA THR A 121 -9.60 -1.55 14.46
C THR A 121 -8.38 -2.35 14.89
N VAL A 122 -8.31 -3.64 14.51
CA VAL A 122 -7.14 -4.49 14.77
C VAL A 122 -5.89 -3.89 14.11
N CYS A 123 -6.00 -3.44 12.86
CA CYS A 123 -4.89 -2.78 12.17
C CYS A 123 -4.41 -1.53 12.91
N ALA A 124 -5.32 -0.67 13.39
CA ALA A 124 -4.97 0.54 14.13
C ALA A 124 -4.21 0.21 15.42
N VAL A 125 -4.73 -0.73 16.22
CA VAL A 125 -4.13 -1.15 17.49
C VAL A 125 -2.75 -1.79 17.26
N CYS A 126 -2.63 -2.72 16.30
CA CYS A 126 -1.33 -3.32 15.97
C CYS A 126 -0.31 -2.26 15.50
N THR A 127 -0.75 -1.25 14.74
CA THR A 127 0.11 -0.14 14.32
C THR A 127 0.62 0.65 15.52
N LEU A 128 -0.26 1.00 16.47
CA LEU A 128 0.12 1.75 17.68
C LEU A 128 1.06 0.96 18.61
N LEU A 129 0.92 -0.36 18.66
CA LEU A 129 1.78 -1.23 19.46
C LEU A 129 3.14 -1.52 18.79
N THR A 130 3.30 -1.20 17.50
CA THR A 130 4.52 -1.53 16.74
C THR A 130 5.78 -0.92 17.37
N PRO A 131 5.84 0.36 17.76
CA PRO A 131 7.05 0.93 18.37
C PRO A 131 7.42 0.28 19.71
N VAL A 132 6.43 -0.03 20.55
CA VAL A 132 6.63 -0.66 21.86
C VAL A 132 7.19 -2.08 21.69
N CYS A 133 6.62 -2.86 20.77
CA CYS A 133 7.07 -4.22 20.50
C CYS A 133 8.44 -4.26 19.82
N ALA A 134 8.75 -3.31 18.93
CA ALA A 134 10.06 -3.21 18.29
C ALA A 134 11.20 -3.07 19.30
N ARG A 135 10.98 -2.30 20.37
CA ARG A 135 11.95 -2.13 21.48
C ARG A 135 12.09 -3.34 22.38
N THR A 136 11.02 -4.12 22.52
CA THR A 136 11.02 -5.29 23.41
C THR A 136 11.62 -6.52 22.71
N SER A 137 11.18 -6.81 21.49
CA SER A 137 11.59 -8.01 20.75
C SER A 137 11.21 -7.94 19.26
N VAL A 138 12.14 -8.34 18.40
CA VAL A 138 11.92 -8.48 16.97
C VAL A 138 10.81 -9.52 16.67
N GLN A 139 10.76 -10.62 17.44
CA GLN A 139 9.77 -11.68 17.28
C GLN A 139 8.35 -11.20 17.56
N LEU A 140 8.16 -10.35 18.58
CA LEU A 140 6.86 -9.72 18.83
C LEU A 140 6.43 -8.81 17.67
N THR A 141 7.40 -8.11 17.07
CA THR A 141 7.16 -7.25 15.92
C THR A 141 6.77 -8.07 14.68
N TYR A 142 7.38 -9.25 14.48
CA TYR A 142 6.94 -10.22 13.45
C TYR A 142 5.50 -10.67 13.66
N ALA A 143 5.13 -11.02 14.91
CA ALA A 143 3.78 -11.44 15.23
C ALA A 143 2.75 -10.32 14.98
N LEU A 144 3.03 -9.09 15.42
CA LEU A 144 2.17 -7.93 15.14
C LEU A 144 2.04 -7.66 13.63
N ARG A 145 3.14 -7.78 12.87
CA ARG A 145 3.12 -7.61 11.41
C ARG A 145 2.26 -8.65 10.72
N PHE A 146 2.33 -9.90 11.18
CA PHE A 146 1.47 -10.97 10.68
C PHE A 146 -0.01 -10.69 10.98
N ILE A 147 -0.36 -10.30 12.21
CA ILE A 147 -1.75 -9.98 12.61
C ILE A 147 -2.28 -8.77 11.82
N LEU A 148 -1.45 -7.73 11.65
CA LEU A 148 -1.76 -6.55 10.84
C LEU A 148 -2.08 -6.94 9.40
N GLY A 149 -1.25 -7.78 8.78
CA GLY A 149 -1.46 -8.31 7.44
C GLY A 149 -2.73 -9.15 7.34
N PHE A 150 -2.94 -10.05 8.30
CA PHE A 150 -4.12 -10.90 8.40
C PHE A 150 -5.41 -10.07 8.44
N ALA A 151 -5.48 -9.06 9.30
CA ALA A 151 -6.63 -8.17 9.38
C ALA A 151 -6.78 -7.31 8.11
N ALA A 152 -5.70 -6.84 7.49
CA ALA A 152 -5.77 -6.05 6.27
C ALA A 152 -6.30 -6.86 5.06
N GLY A 153 -6.13 -8.20 5.04
CA GLY A 153 -6.54 -9.10 3.95
C GLY A 153 -8.02 -9.04 3.57
N VAL A 154 -8.90 -8.64 4.51
CA VAL A 154 -10.36 -8.60 4.27
C VAL A 154 -10.85 -7.31 3.59
N THR A 155 -9.98 -6.32 3.43
CA THR A 155 -10.31 -4.96 2.97
C THR A 155 -11.00 -4.95 1.60
N PHE A 156 -10.35 -5.49 0.57
CA PHE A 156 -10.91 -5.46 -0.80
C PHE A 156 -12.18 -6.31 -0.96
N PRO A 157 -12.26 -7.55 -0.42
CA PRO A 157 -13.51 -8.31 -0.44
C PRO A 157 -14.68 -7.56 0.21
N CYS A 158 -14.45 -6.89 1.36
CA CYS A 158 -15.48 -6.11 2.03
C CYS A 158 -15.92 -4.88 1.23
N ILE A 159 -14.97 -4.13 0.66
CA ILE A 159 -15.25 -2.98 -0.19
C ILE A 159 -16.12 -3.43 -1.39
N HIS A 160 -15.77 -4.53 -2.05
CA HIS A 160 -16.55 -5.08 -3.15
C HIS A 160 -17.97 -5.52 -2.70
N ALA A 161 -18.08 -6.21 -1.56
CA ALA A 161 -19.37 -6.62 -1.01
C ALA A 161 -20.26 -5.41 -0.67
N MET A 162 -19.67 -4.31 -0.19
CA MET A 162 -20.36 -3.07 0.13
C MET A 162 -20.83 -2.35 -1.14
N HIS A 163 -19.99 -2.22 -2.17
CA HIS A 163 -20.43 -1.73 -3.50
C HIS A 163 -21.54 -2.61 -4.10
N GLY A 164 -21.57 -3.89 -3.73
CA GLY A 164 -22.66 -4.82 -4.00
C GLY A 164 -24.04 -4.29 -3.60
N LYS A 165 -24.12 -3.60 -2.46
CA LYS A 165 -25.37 -3.19 -1.78
C LYS A 165 -25.64 -1.68 -1.86
N TRP A 166 -24.59 -0.86 -1.89
CA TRP A 166 -24.69 0.60 -1.82
C TRP A 166 -24.60 1.30 -3.17
N SER A 167 -24.05 0.64 -4.20
CA SER A 167 -23.79 1.26 -5.50
C SER A 167 -24.77 0.79 -6.58
N PRO A 168 -25.67 1.66 -7.08
CA PRO A 168 -26.51 1.38 -8.25
C PRO A 168 -25.65 0.96 -9.46
N PRO A 169 -26.14 0.05 -10.33
CA PRO A 169 -25.34 -0.49 -11.44
C PRO A 169 -24.72 0.57 -12.37
N LEU A 170 -25.45 1.66 -12.64
CA LEU A 170 -25.00 2.74 -13.51
C LEU A 170 -23.91 3.62 -12.89
N GLU A 171 -23.88 3.74 -11.55
CA GLU A 171 -22.93 4.58 -10.82
C GLU A 171 -21.77 3.77 -10.22
N ARG A 172 -21.88 2.44 -10.18
CA ARG A 172 -20.96 1.52 -9.49
C ARG A 172 -19.51 1.70 -9.90
N THR A 173 -19.21 1.83 -11.18
CA THR A 173 -17.83 2.01 -11.64
C THR A 173 -17.23 3.32 -11.12
N ARG A 174 -17.99 4.43 -11.13
CA ARG A 174 -17.54 5.72 -10.61
C ARG A 174 -17.27 5.65 -9.10
N MET A 175 -18.19 5.05 -8.35
CA MET A 175 -18.06 4.88 -6.89
C MET A 175 -16.85 3.99 -6.54
N ALA A 176 -16.64 2.92 -7.30
CA ALA A 176 -15.49 2.05 -7.15
C ALA A 176 -14.19 2.80 -7.45
N SER A 177 -14.09 3.53 -8.56
CA SER A 177 -12.89 4.29 -8.91
C SER A 177 -12.46 5.29 -7.83
N VAL A 178 -13.41 5.97 -7.20
CA VAL A 178 -13.11 6.86 -6.06
C VAL A 178 -12.57 6.07 -4.87
N THR A 179 -13.15 4.91 -4.55
CA THR A 179 -12.67 4.11 -3.41
C THR A 179 -11.28 3.52 -3.68
N PHE A 180 -11.04 3.02 -4.90
CA PHE A 180 -9.78 2.40 -5.32
C PHE A 180 -8.65 3.39 -5.61
N SER A 181 -8.93 4.69 -5.66
CA SER A 181 -7.86 5.70 -5.72
C SER A 181 -7.27 6.01 -4.34
N GLY A 182 -7.98 5.67 -3.25
CA GLY A 182 -7.54 5.84 -1.87
C GLY A 182 -6.17 5.20 -1.56
N PRO A 183 -5.93 3.93 -1.94
CA PRO A 183 -4.63 3.28 -1.78
C PRO A 183 -3.44 4.08 -2.33
N LEU A 184 -3.59 4.68 -3.52
CA LEU A 184 -2.53 5.46 -4.17
C LEU A 184 -2.20 6.71 -3.37
N ILE A 185 -3.24 7.45 -2.95
CA ILE A 185 -3.09 8.63 -2.09
C ILE A 185 -2.52 8.24 -0.73
N GLY A 186 -2.93 7.10 -0.18
CA GLY A 186 -2.39 6.55 1.07
C GLY A 186 -0.89 6.29 0.97
N SER A 187 -0.42 5.66 -0.10
CA SER A 187 1.02 5.46 -0.33
C SER A 187 1.76 6.80 -0.47
N ILE A 188 1.24 7.76 -1.23
CA ILE A 188 1.84 9.09 -1.40
C ILE A 188 1.98 9.79 -0.03
N LEU A 189 0.89 9.83 0.74
CA LEU A 189 0.90 10.41 2.08
C LEU A 189 1.86 9.67 3.01
N ALA A 190 1.91 8.34 2.94
CA ALA A 190 2.83 7.55 3.75
C ALA A 190 4.28 7.91 3.45
N PHE A 191 4.70 7.93 2.18
CA PHE A 191 6.08 8.29 1.82
C PHE A 191 6.44 9.72 2.19
N SER A 192 5.58 10.68 1.84
CA SER A 192 5.85 12.11 2.06
C SER A 192 5.86 12.47 3.54
N ILE A 193 4.86 12.03 4.31
CA ILE A 193 4.75 12.35 5.74
C ILE A 193 5.82 11.58 6.52
N SER A 194 6.03 10.29 6.24
CA SER A 194 7.02 9.49 6.97
C SER A 194 8.44 10.02 6.81
N GLY A 195 8.81 10.53 5.62
CA GLY A 195 10.11 11.16 5.40
C GLY A 195 10.33 12.38 6.29
N LEU A 196 9.34 13.27 6.40
CA LEU A 196 9.40 14.45 7.27
C LEU A 196 9.42 14.07 8.77
N LEU A 197 8.64 13.06 9.14
CA LEU A 197 8.58 12.56 10.52
C LEU A 197 9.86 11.84 10.95
N CYS A 198 10.60 11.22 10.04
CA CYS A 198 11.89 10.64 10.38
C CYS A 198 12.90 11.68 10.87
N GLU A 199 12.87 12.90 10.33
CA GLU A 199 13.83 13.96 10.66
C GLU A 199 13.34 14.83 11.84
N TYR A 200 12.08 15.27 11.82
CA TYR A 200 11.52 16.21 12.79
C TYR A 200 10.56 15.57 13.80
N GLY A 201 10.29 14.28 13.67
CA GLY A 201 9.32 13.59 14.50
C GLY A 201 9.82 13.33 15.92
N PHE A 202 8.87 13.09 16.81
CA PHE A 202 9.15 12.63 18.17
C PHE A 202 9.45 11.13 18.20
N ASP A 203 9.97 10.64 19.32
CA ASP A 203 10.31 9.22 19.54
C ASP A 203 11.35 8.69 18.52
N ASN A 204 12.52 9.34 18.48
CA ASN A 204 13.61 9.09 17.52
C ASN A 204 13.18 9.22 16.05
N GLY A 205 12.17 10.05 15.77
CA GLY A 205 11.57 10.27 14.46
C GLY A 205 10.66 9.11 14.02
N TRP A 206 11.18 7.88 14.02
CA TRP A 206 10.52 6.71 13.46
C TRP A 206 9.24 6.29 14.22
N GLY A 207 9.21 6.45 15.55
CA GLY A 207 8.05 6.07 16.37
C GLY A 207 6.81 6.92 16.04
N SER A 208 7.01 8.22 15.76
CA SER A 208 5.93 9.16 15.44
C SER A 208 5.07 8.74 14.24
N ILE A 209 5.69 8.08 13.25
CA ILE A 209 5.03 7.58 12.03
C ILE A 209 3.91 6.61 12.39
N PHE A 210 4.21 5.68 13.30
CA PHE A 210 3.26 4.66 13.73
C PHE A 210 2.15 5.24 14.61
N TYR A 211 2.48 6.15 15.53
CA TYR A 211 1.49 6.76 16.40
C TYR A 211 0.50 7.64 15.63
N ILE A 212 0.98 8.51 14.73
CA ILE A 212 0.11 9.39 13.94
C ILE A 212 -0.77 8.57 12.99
N ALA A 213 -0.19 7.60 12.28
CA ALA A 213 -0.95 6.72 11.39
C ALA A 213 -1.99 5.87 12.15
N GLY A 214 -1.61 5.32 13.30
CA GLY A 214 -2.48 4.49 14.13
C GLY A 214 -3.64 5.26 14.76
N ILE A 215 -3.38 6.46 15.31
CA ILE A 215 -4.41 7.32 15.89
C ILE A 215 -5.37 7.81 14.80
N GLY A 216 -4.84 8.27 13.67
CA GLY A 216 -5.66 8.70 12.53
C GLY A 216 -6.58 7.60 12.02
N ASN A 217 -6.05 6.38 11.92
CA ASN A 217 -6.84 5.21 11.56
C ASN A 217 -7.91 4.87 12.60
N LEU A 218 -7.60 4.99 13.90
CA LEU A 218 -8.57 4.75 14.98
C LEU A 218 -9.71 5.77 14.97
N LEU A 219 -9.39 7.06 14.74
CA LEU A 219 -10.41 8.10 14.57
C LEU A 219 -11.32 7.82 13.36
N TRP A 220 -10.74 7.35 12.26
CA TRP A 220 -11.51 6.91 11.11
C TRP A 220 -12.43 5.73 11.45
N VAL A 221 -11.97 4.75 12.22
CA VAL A 221 -12.78 3.60 12.67
C VAL A 221 -13.98 4.06 13.50
N VAL A 222 -13.79 5.03 14.41
CA VAL A 222 -14.89 5.60 15.21
C VAL A 222 -15.92 6.26 14.29
N ALA A 223 -15.46 7.08 13.33
CA ALA A 223 -16.34 7.70 12.35
C ALA A 223 -17.06 6.65 11.47
N TRP A 224 -16.36 5.57 11.09
CA TRP A 224 -16.90 4.48 10.28
C TRP A 224 -18.08 3.78 10.96
N PHE A 225 -17.91 3.36 12.21
CA PHE A 225 -19.00 2.70 12.95
C PHE A 225 -20.17 3.62 13.26
N TRP A 226 -19.93 4.93 13.33
CA TRP A 226 -20.99 5.91 13.57
C TRP A 226 -21.79 6.29 12.31
N LEU A 227 -21.13 6.32 11.15
CA LEU A 227 -21.69 6.87 9.92
C LEU A 227 -22.06 5.83 8.86
N VAL A 228 -21.47 4.62 8.89
CA VAL A 228 -21.66 3.61 7.84
C VAL A 228 -22.42 2.40 8.36
N THR A 229 -23.32 1.88 7.53
CA THR A 229 -24.11 0.68 7.81
C THR A 229 -24.02 -0.33 6.67
N ASP A 230 -24.28 -1.61 6.94
CA ASP A 230 -24.10 -2.69 5.97
C ASP A 230 -25.12 -2.66 4.82
N THR A 231 -26.34 -2.18 5.09
CA THR A 231 -27.40 -2.05 4.08
C THR A 231 -28.04 -0.66 4.15
N PRO A 232 -28.48 -0.10 3.01
CA PRO A 232 -29.21 1.16 2.99
C PRO A 232 -30.50 1.11 3.82
N ASP A 233 -31.10 -0.08 3.97
CA ASP A 233 -32.33 -0.28 4.77
C ASP A 233 -32.11 -0.15 6.29
N GLN A 234 -30.91 -0.43 6.78
CA GLN A 234 -30.55 -0.28 8.20
C GLN A 234 -30.13 1.15 8.55
N HIS A 235 -29.92 1.99 7.54
CA HIS A 235 -29.39 3.33 7.73
C HIS A 235 -30.48 4.30 8.24
N LYS A 236 -30.45 4.65 9.53
CA LYS A 236 -31.49 5.49 10.16
C LYS A 236 -31.63 6.90 9.57
N ARG A 237 -30.56 7.46 8.99
CA ARG A 237 -30.52 8.85 8.50
C ARG A 237 -30.69 9.01 6.99
N ILE A 238 -30.89 7.91 6.24
CA ILE A 238 -31.00 7.98 4.77
C ILE A 238 -32.35 8.58 4.37
N SER A 239 -32.37 9.41 3.31
CA SER A 239 -33.63 9.93 2.77
C SER A 239 -34.45 8.80 2.13
N HIS A 240 -35.77 8.83 2.33
CA HIS A 240 -36.69 7.85 1.72
C HIS A 240 -36.53 7.77 0.20
N ARG A 241 -36.40 8.93 -0.46
CA ARG A 241 -36.19 9.03 -1.91
C ARG A 241 -34.90 8.35 -2.37
N GLU A 242 -33.83 8.47 -1.58
CA GLU A 242 -32.54 7.87 -1.89
C GLU A 242 -32.59 6.33 -1.71
N ARG A 243 -33.23 5.88 -0.64
CA ARG A 243 -33.44 4.45 -0.37
C ARG A 243 -34.26 3.78 -1.48
N GLU A 244 -35.37 4.40 -1.88
CA GLU A 244 -36.20 3.93 -2.98
C GLU A 244 -35.42 3.88 -4.31
N TYR A 245 -34.63 4.92 -4.61
CA TYR A 245 -33.80 4.94 -5.81
C TYR A 245 -32.80 3.78 -5.83
N ILE A 246 -32.13 3.49 -4.72
CA ILE A 246 -31.18 2.38 -4.62
C ILE A 246 -31.90 1.05 -4.83
N ASN A 247 -32.99 0.82 -4.09
CA ASN A 247 -33.75 -0.43 -4.15
C ASN A 247 -34.38 -0.65 -5.53
N ALA A 248 -34.90 0.41 -6.17
CA ALA A 248 -35.41 0.36 -7.54
C ALA A 248 -34.31 0.07 -8.57
N SER A 249 -33.10 0.62 -8.38
CA SER A 249 -31.96 0.43 -9.30
C SER A 249 -31.42 -0.99 -9.34
N PHE A 250 -31.62 -1.77 -8.26
CA PHE A 250 -31.23 -3.18 -8.22
C PHE A 250 -32.30 -4.12 -8.82
N GLY A 251 -33.51 -3.62 -9.09
CA GLY A 251 -34.64 -4.39 -9.61
C GLY A 251 -35.09 -5.54 -8.68
N LYS A 252 -36.13 -6.29 -9.09
CA LYS A 252 -36.58 -7.54 -8.41
C LYS A 252 -35.48 -8.62 -8.30
N ALA A 253 -34.32 -8.42 -8.94
CA ALA A 253 -33.19 -9.33 -8.96
C ALA A 253 -32.46 -9.48 -7.61
N ASN A 254 -32.62 -8.53 -6.67
CA ASN A 254 -31.97 -8.59 -5.35
C ASN A 254 -32.95 -8.92 -4.20
N THR A 255 -34.25 -9.01 -4.47
CA THR A 255 -35.28 -9.44 -3.50
C THR A 255 -35.37 -10.94 -3.39
N GLN A 256 -34.88 -11.69 -4.38
CA GLN A 256 -34.45 -13.05 -4.15
C GLN A 256 -33.16 -12.96 -3.35
N LYS A 257 -33.24 -13.19 -2.03
CA LYS A 257 -32.12 -13.79 -1.28
C LYS A 257 -31.56 -14.83 -2.23
N VAL A 258 -30.35 -14.62 -2.76
CA VAL A 258 -29.65 -15.64 -3.54
C VAL A 258 -29.76 -16.87 -2.67
N LYS A 259 -30.60 -17.82 -3.09
CA LYS A 259 -30.70 -19.11 -2.42
C LYS A 259 -29.26 -19.57 -2.33
N THR A 260 -28.87 -20.11 -1.19
CA THR A 260 -27.57 -20.70 -0.95
C THR A 260 -27.38 -21.93 -1.83
N ASP A 261 -27.50 -21.77 -3.14
CA ASP A 261 -27.01 -22.69 -4.12
C ASP A 261 -25.50 -22.66 -3.98
N ARG A 262 -24.93 -23.85 -3.83
CA ARG A 262 -23.49 -24.03 -3.65
C ARG A 262 -22.79 -23.26 -4.75
N ILE A 263 -21.90 -22.34 -4.38
CA ILE A 263 -21.07 -21.60 -5.32
C ILE A 263 -20.35 -22.65 -6.19
N PRO A 264 -20.49 -22.63 -7.53
CA PRO A 264 -19.91 -23.65 -8.39
C PRO A 264 -18.40 -23.38 -8.56
N TRP A 265 -17.63 -23.65 -7.50
CA TRP A 265 -16.19 -23.38 -7.42
C TRP A 265 -15.42 -23.98 -8.59
N VAL A 266 -15.73 -25.21 -8.97
CA VAL A 266 -15.07 -25.88 -10.11
C VAL A 266 -15.27 -25.09 -11.39
N SER A 267 -16.51 -24.70 -11.72
CA SER A 267 -16.80 -23.92 -12.93
C SER A 267 -16.13 -22.53 -12.91
N VAL A 268 -15.99 -21.92 -11.73
CA VAL A 268 -15.25 -20.66 -11.58
C VAL A 268 -13.76 -20.88 -11.86
N PHE A 269 -13.13 -21.91 -11.27
CA PHE A 269 -11.71 -22.20 -11.45
C PHE A 269 -11.38 -22.78 -12.84
N THR A 270 -12.33 -23.36 -13.57
CA THR A 270 -12.11 -23.84 -14.94
C THR A 270 -12.36 -22.76 -16.00
N SER A 271 -12.85 -21.58 -15.61
CA SER A 271 -13.14 -20.50 -16.56
C SER A 271 -11.88 -19.78 -17.03
N GLY A 272 -11.63 -19.76 -18.34
CA GLY A 272 -10.49 -19.03 -18.93
C GLY A 272 -10.51 -17.52 -18.67
N SER A 273 -11.70 -16.92 -18.45
CA SER A 273 -11.79 -15.49 -18.10
C SER A 273 -11.29 -15.19 -16.69
N VAL A 274 -11.44 -16.14 -15.75
CA VAL A 274 -10.94 -16.00 -14.38
C VAL A 274 -9.42 -16.05 -14.40
N TRP A 275 -8.82 -17.02 -15.07
CA TRP A 275 -7.36 -17.13 -15.19
C TRP A 275 -6.72 -15.94 -15.91
N ALA A 276 -7.37 -15.38 -16.94
CA ALA A 276 -6.88 -14.16 -17.58
C ALA A 276 -6.79 -12.99 -16.58
N ILE A 277 -7.80 -12.82 -15.73
CA ILE A 277 -7.79 -11.77 -14.69
C ILE A 277 -6.73 -12.07 -13.62
N VAL A 278 -6.56 -13.33 -13.21
CA VAL A 278 -5.56 -13.74 -12.23
C VAL A 278 -4.16 -13.41 -12.73
N ILE A 279 -3.81 -13.81 -13.95
CA ILE A 279 -2.49 -13.56 -14.55
C ILE A 279 -2.22 -12.05 -14.61
N VAL A 280 -3.16 -11.27 -15.16
CA VAL A 280 -3.02 -9.81 -15.24
C VAL A 280 -2.83 -9.18 -13.85
N HIS A 281 -3.59 -9.63 -12.86
CA HIS A 281 -3.50 -9.11 -11.51
C HIS A 281 -2.17 -9.48 -10.83
N MET A 282 -1.66 -10.69 -11.04
CA MET A 282 -0.34 -11.12 -10.56
C MET A 282 0.77 -10.25 -11.16
N THR A 283 0.76 -10.07 -12.49
CA THR A 283 1.74 -9.26 -13.21
C THR A 283 1.72 -7.79 -12.76
N SER A 284 0.53 -7.21 -12.60
CA SER A 284 0.39 -5.83 -12.09
C SER A 284 0.81 -5.70 -10.62
N SER A 285 0.51 -6.69 -9.79
CA SER A 285 0.89 -6.68 -8.37
C SER A 285 2.40 -6.81 -8.21
N TYR A 286 3.05 -7.66 -9.00
CA TYR A 286 4.50 -7.79 -9.02
C TYR A 286 5.18 -6.45 -9.31
N LEU A 287 4.81 -5.78 -10.41
CA LEU A 287 5.37 -4.46 -10.76
C LEU A 287 5.16 -3.44 -9.65
N ASN A 288 3.95 -3.36 -9.10
CA ASN A 288 3.64 -2.39 -8.05
C ASN A 288 4.45 -2.65 -6.77
N TYR A 289 4.65 -3.90 -6.37
CA TYR A 289 5.42 -4.22 -5.17
C TYR A 289 6.91 -4.07 -5.36
N THR A 290 7.47 -4.47 -6.50
CA THR A 290 8.88 -4.24 -6.82
C THR A 290 9.20 -2.75 -6.74
N LEU A 291 8.34 -1.90 -7.33
CA LEU A 291 8.48 -0.46 -7.24
C LEU A 291 8.30 0.05 -5.79
N LEU A 292 7.41 -0.55 -5.00
CA LEU A 292 7.20 -0.14 -3.61
C LEU A 292 8.37 -0.49 -2.69
N THR A 293 8.98 -1.65 -2.87
CA THR A 293 10.03 -2.15 -1.97
C THR A 293 11.42 -1.72 -2.41
N SER A 294 11.70 -1.71 -3.71
CA SER A 294 13.04 -1.50 -4.23
C SER A 294 13.33 -0.03 -4.55
N LEU A 295 12.32 0.79 -4.83
CA LEU A 295 12.52 2.20 -5.21
C LEU A 295 13.21 3.03 -4.11
N PRO A 296 12.80 2.99 -2.82
CA PRO A 296 13.43 3.83 -1.80
C PRO A 296 14.88 3.44 -1.53
N THR A 297 15.19 2.15 -1.59
CA THR A 297 16.54 1.60 -1.41
C THR A 297 17.42 1.93 -2.61
N PHE A 298 16.91 1.78 -3.83
CA PHE A 298 17.64 2.13 -5.06
C PHE A 298 17.98 3.62 -5.13
N MET A 299 17.03 4.50 -4.77
CA MET A 299 17.26 5.94 -4.73
C MET A 299 18.33 6.34 -3.70
N LYS A 300 18.40 5.63 -2.56
CA LYS A 300 19.41 5.86 -1.53
C LYS A 300 20.78 5.27 -1.90
N GLU A 301 20.83 3.99 -2.29
CA GLU A 301 22.08 3.25 -2.48
C GLU A 301 22.74 3.49 -3.85
N SER A 302 21.97 3.78 -4.92
CA SER A 302 22.51 3.90 -6.28
C SER A 302 22.58 5.33 -6.81
N LEU A 303 21.76 6.25 -6.29
CA LEU A 303 21.73 7.65 -6.73
C LEU A 303 22.26 8.64 -5.69
N ASP A 304 22.66 8.20 -4.49
CA ASP A 304 23.18 9.03 -3.39
C ASP A 304 22.29 10.25 -3.05
N PHE A 305 20.97 10.14 -3.30
CA PHE A 305 20.07 11.24 -3.03
C PHE A 305 19.83 11.42 -1.54
N ASP A 306 19.91 12.68 -1.10
CA ASP A 306 19.60 13.09 0.27
C ASP A 306 18.19 12.61 0.69
N ILE A 307 18.08 12.14 1.94
CA ILE A 307 16.89 11.48 2.51
C ILE A 307 15.65 12.35 2.33
N LYS A 308 15.83 13.68 2.36
CA LYS A 308 14.78 14.69 2.13
C LYS A 308 14.14 14.60 0.73
N ALA A 309 14.95 14.44 -0.32
CA ALA A 309 14.45 14.31 -1.69
C ALA A 309 13.87 12.91 -1.95
N ASN A 310 14.36 11.89 -1.22
CA ASN A 310 13.97 10.51 -1.43
C ASN A 310 12.46 10.26 -1.17
N GLY A 311 11.88 10.87 -0.14
CA GLY A 311 10.45 10.72 0.17
C GLY A 311 9.53 11.29 -0.92
N LEU A 312 9.81 12.51 -1.40
CA LEU A 312 9.04 13.15 -2.46
C LEU A 312 9.24 12.45 -3.81
N LEU A 313 10.48 12.08 -4.14
CA LEU A 313 10.81 11.42 -5.41
C LEU A 313 10.26 9.99 -5.46
N SER A 314 10.28 9.26 -4.35
CA SER A 314 9.66 7.93 -4.23
C SER A 314 8.14 7.96 -4.40
N SER A 315 7.50 9.11 -4.14
CA SER A 315 6.05 9.29 -4.36
C SER A 315 5.69 9.54 -5.85
N LEU A 316 6.65 9.95 -6.67
CA LEU A 316 6.42 10.38 -8.06
C LEU A 316 5.77 9.31 -8.95
N PRO A 317 6.18 8.03 -8.92
CA PRO A 317 5.54 7.01 -9.76
C PRO A 317 4.07 6.78 -9.38
N TYR A 318 3.73 6.91 -8.09
CA TYR A 318 2.35 6.78 -7.61
C TYR A 318 1.49 7.98 -8.02
N ILE A 319 2.06 9.19 -8.02
CA ILE A 319 1.39 10.39 -8.55
C ILE A 319 1.13 10.25 -10.05
N CYS A 320 2.10 9.73 -10.80
CA CYS A 320 1.94 9.42 -12.22
C CYS A 320 0.83 8.39 -12.43
N GLN A 321 0.83 7.29 -11.65
CA GLN A 321 -0.21 6.28 -11.70
C GLN A 321 -1.60 6.85 -11.39
N PHE A 322 -1.73 7.65 -10.33
CA PHE A 322 -2.99 8.31 -9.96
C PHE A 322 -3.52 9.23 -11.07
N SER A 323 -2.62 9.96 -11.74
CA SER A 323 -2.98 10.91 -12.80
C SER A 323 -3.35 10.22 -14.12
N MET A 324 -2.69 9.10 -14.44
CA MET A 324 -2.90 8.37 -15.69
C MET A 324 -4.15 7.48 -15.69
N VAL A 325 -4.57 6.97 -14.52
CA VAL A 325 -5.77 6.11 -14.41
C VAL A 325 -7.04 6.77 -14.99
N PRO A 326 -7.39 8.03 -14.64
CA PRO A 326 -8.53 8.73 -15.24
C PRO A 326 -8.37 8.94 -16.75
N VAL A 327 -7.16 9.25 -17.22
CA VAL A 327 -6.88 9.49 -18.64
C VAL A 327 -7.15 8.23 -19.45
N PHE A 328 -6.56 7.10 -19.07
CA PHE A 328 -6.78 5.83 -19.76
C PHE A 328 -8.22 5.32 -19.61
N GLY A 329 -8.88 5.57 -18.48
CA GLY A 329 -10.30 5.29 -18.31
C GLY A 329 -11.18 6.06 -19.30
N HIS A 330 -10.92 7.36 -19.46
CA HIS A 330 -11.64 8.21 -20.40
C HIS A 330 -11.38 7.83 -21.86
N VAL A 331 -10.13 7.49 -22.20
CA VAL A 331 -9.78 6.96 -23.53
C VAL A 331 -10.53 5.65 -23.80
N ALA A 332 -10.55 4.72 -22.84
CA ALA A 332 -11.25 3.45 -22.97
C ALA A 332 -12.76 3.64 -23.17
N ASP A 333 -13.39 4.56 -22.42
CA ASP A 333 -14.81 4.85 -22.57
C ASP A 333 -15.11 5.55 -23.89
N ARG A 334 -14.29 6.51 -24.34
CA ARG A 334 -14.44 7.12 -25.67
C ARG A 334 -14.29 6.13 -26.82
N MET A 335 -13.38 5.16 -26.71
CA MET A 335 -13.24 4.09 -27.71
C MET A 335 -14.50 3.23 -27.80
N ARG A 336 -15.17 3.00 -26.66
CA ARG A 336 -16.43 2.25 -26.58
C ARG A 336 -17.62 3.06 -27.09
N GLU A 337 -17.73 4.32 -26.70
CA GLU A 337 -18.79 5.25 -27.12
C GLU A 337 -18.78 5.46 -28.63
N ARG A 338 -17.58 5.68 -29.20
CA ARG A 338 -17.39 5.84 -30.65
C ARG A 338 -17.45 4.52 -31.43
N LYS A 339 -17.74 3.40 -30.75
CA LYS A 339 -17.82 2.04 -31.33
C LYS A 339 -16.60 1.64 -32.16
N ILE A 340 -15.42 2.19 -31.86
CA ILE A 340 -14.17 1.87 -32.58
C ILE A 340 -13.80 0.40 -32.36
N MET A 341 -14.03 -0.12 -31.14
CA MET A 341 -13.80 -1.52 -30.79
C MET A 341 -14.90 -2.04 -29.86
N SER A 342 -15.12 -3.36 -29.88
CA SER A 342 -16.04 -4.02 -28.94
C SER A 342 -15.53 -3.91 -27.50
N THR A 343 -16.44 -3.94 -26.51
CA THR A 343 -16.05 -3.83 -25.08
C THR A 343 -15.06 -4.92 -24.65
N LYS A 344 -15.12 -6.11 -25.27
CA LYS A 344 -14.15 -7.19 -25.02
C LYS A 344 -12.77 -6.85 -25.57
N ASN A 345 -12.70 -6.30 -26.79
CA ASN A 345 -11.44 -5.98 -27.45
C ASN A 345 -10.75 -4.77 -26.80
N VAL A 346 -11.51 -3.77 -26.35
CA VAL A 346 -10.96 -2.65 -25.57
C VAL A 346 -10.31 -3.15 -24.28
N ARG A 347 -11.00 -4.02 -23.53
CA ARG A 347 -10.43 -4.60 -22.30
C ARG A 347 -9.17 -5.42 -22.57
N LYS A 348 -9.15 -6.24 -23.63
CA LYS A 348 -7.97 -7.01 -24.04
C LYS A 348 -6.80 -6.10 -24.40
N LEU A 349 -7.04 -5.04 -25.19
CA LEU A 349 -6.01 -4.09 -25.61
C LEU A 349 -5.29 -3.47 -24.40
N PHE A 350 -6.04 -2.88 -23.47
CA PHE A 350 -5.46 -2.25 -22.28
C PHE A 350 -4.73 -3.25 -21.38
N GLN A 351 -5.24 -4.48 -21.26
CA GLN A 351 -4.55 -5.54 -20.53
C GLN A 351 -3.24 -5.95 -21.21
N CYS A 352 -3.21 -6.05 -22.54
CA CYS A 352 -1.98 -6.36 -23.28
C CYS A 352 -0.94 -5.25 -23.14
N ILE A 353 -1.34 -3.97 -23.25
CA ILE A 353 -0.44 -2.81 -23.06
C ILE A 353 0.16 -2.83 -21.65
N GLY A 354 -0.67 -3.06 -20.63
CA GLY A 354 -0.21 -3.19 -19.25
C GLY A 354 0.77 -4.35 -19.06
N ALA A 355 0.47 -5.52 -19.64
CA ALA A 355 1.35 -6.68 -19.56
C ALA A 355 2.70 -6.45 -20.26
N SER A 356 2.72 -5.81 -21.44
CA SER A 356 3.96 -5.52 -22.16
C SER A 356 4.87 -4.55 -21.40
N ALA A 357 4.30 -3.57 -20.69
CA ALA A 357 5.09 -2.65 -19.87
C ALA A 357 5.82 -3.38 -18.73
N VAL A 358 5.18 -4.39 -18.14
CA VAL A 358 5.81 -5.22 -17.09
C VAL A 358 6.92 -6.10 -17.66
N CYS A 359 6.72 -6.68 -18.84
CA CYS A 359 7.78 -7.45 -19.50
C CYS A 359 9.00 -6.58 -19.82
N TYR A 360 8.78 -5.35 -20.28
CA TYR A 360 9.86 -4.40 -20.55
C TYR A 360 10.66 -4.04 -19.30
N ASP A 361 9.97 -3.74 -18.19
CA ASP A 361 10.60 -3.42 -16.90
C ASP A 361 11.41 -4.61 -16.36
N PHE A 362 10.87 -5.83 -16.50
CA PHE A 362 11.58 -7.05 -16.12
C PHE A 362 12.87 -7.25 -16.91
N VAL A 363 12.84 -7.02 -18.24
CA VAL A 363 14.04 -7.11 -19.07
C VAL A 363 15.07 -6.09 -18.61
N ILE A 364 14.69 -4.82 -18.46
CA ILE A 364 15.62 -3.75 -18.04
C ILE A 364 16.20 -4.02 -16.66
N SER A 365 15.39 -4.43 -15.67
CA SER A 365 15.89 -4.68 -14.32
C SER A 365 16.91 -5.82 -14.25
N ASN A 366 16.88 -6.75 -15.20
CA ASN A 366 17.85 -7.86 -15.27
C ASN A 366 19.09 -7.54 -16.11
N TYR A 367 19.04 -6.51 -16.95
CA TYR A 367 20.17 -6.09 -17.79
C TYR A 367 21.41 -5.57 -17.01
N PRO A 368 21.29 -4.72 -15.96
CA PRO A 368 22.47 -4.19 -15.27
C PRO A 368 23.20 -5.25 -14.42
N HIS A 369 22.52 -6.32 -13.97
CA HIS A 369 23.18 -7.41 -13.26
C HIS A 369 24.09 -8.24 -14.16
N GLN A 370 23.69 -8.50 -15.41
CA GLN A 370 24.54 -9.25 -16.34
C GLN A 370 25.76 -8.43 -16.81
N VAL A 371 25.60 -7.14 -17.08
CA VAL A 371 26.72 -6.31 -17.58
C VAL A 371 27.79 -6.06 -16.50
N MET A 372 27.41 -5.98 -15.22
CA MET A 372 28.38 -5.89 -14.11
C MET A 372 29.15 -7.19 -13.88
N ASP A 373 28.50 -8.36 -14.01
CA ASP A 373 29.17 -9.66 -13.88
C ASP A 373 30.13 -9.94 -15.06
N TYR A 374 29.83 -9.44 -16.27
CA TYR A 374 30.73 -9.52 -17.42
C TYR A 374 31.84 -8.47 -17.44
N ALA A 375 31.74 -7.40 -16.64
CA ALA A 375 32.80 -6.39 -16.49
C ALA A 375 33.80 -6.72 -15.37
N MET A 376 33.51 -7.74 -14.54
CA MET A 376 34.38 -8.25 -13.48
C MET A 376 35.05 -9.60 -13.80
N VAL A 377 34.99 -10.05 -15.05
CA VAL A 377 35.80 -11.17 -15.60
C VAL A 377 36.68 -10.60 -16.70
#